data_AF-A0A917QPW5-F1
#
_entry.id   AF-A0A917QPW5-F1
#
_cell.length_a   1.000
_cell.length_b   1.000
_cell.length_c   1.000
_cell.angle_alpha   90.00
_cell.angle_beta   90.00
_cell.angle_gamma   90.00
#
_symmetry.space_group_name_H-M   'P 1'
#
loop_
_entity.id
_entity.type
_entity.pdbx_description
1 polymer ?
#
loop_
_entity_poly.entity_id
_entity_poly.type
_entity_poly.pdbx_seq_one_letter_code
_entity_poly.pdbx_strand_id
1 'polypeptide(L)'
;MKQDASLHLGTAARATKLAPEVETSVQRVVQEALTNVRRHAPGATVAVRVDAEDDRLLVEVRNSAPRERSDHPADAWSGPLSSVRPLPPICA
;
A
#
# COMPACT_ATOMS: atom_id res chain seq x y z
N MET A 1 -0.97 2.16 21.08
CA MET A 1 -1.94 2.30 19.97
C MET A 1 -2.01 1.00 19.19
N LYS A 2 -3.19 0.39 19.10
CA LYS A 2 -3.44 -0.73 18.18
C LYS A 2 -4.17 -0.15 16.97
N GLN A 3 -3.68 -0.42 15.77
CA GLN A 3 -4.44 -0.15 14.55
C GLN A 3 -5.40 -1.31 14.33
N ASP A 4 -6.66 -1.00 14.06
CA ASP A 4 -7.65 -2.01 13.70
C ASP A 4 -7.40 -2.43 12.26
N ALA A 5 -6.95 -3.67 12.07
CA ALA A 5 -6.60 -4.24 10.79
C ALA A 5 -7.47 -5.46 10.48
N SER A 6 -7.95 -5.54 9.24
CA SER A 6 -8.68 -6.69 8.70
C SER A 6 -7.96 -7.26 7.49
N LEU A 7 -8.01 -8.59 7.33
CA LEU A 7 -7.42 -9.30 6.20
C LEU A 7 -8.49 -10.14 5.51
N HIS A 8 -8.66 -9.91 4.21
CA HIS A 8 -9.54 -10.67 3.33
C HIS A 8 -8.70 -11.41 2.30
N LEU A 9 -8.83 -12.74 2.26
CA LEU A 9 -8.18 -13.60 1.28
C LEU A 9 -9.25 -14.23 0.40
N GLY A 10 -9.20 -13.96 -0.90
CA GLY A 10 -10.02 -14.61 -1.92
C GLY A 10 -9.81 -16.12 -1.93
N THR A 11 -10.83 -16.86 -2.34
CA THR A 11 -10.79 -18.33 -2.42
C THR A 11 -9.69 -18.83 -3.34
N ALA A 12 -9.52 -18.20 -4.51
CA ALA A 12 -8.44 -18.50 -5.44
C ALA A 12 -7.06 -18.23 -4.79
N ALA A 13 -6.86 -17.07 -4.16
CA ALA A 13 -5.61 -16.75 -3.47
C ALA A 13 -5.24 -17.76 -2.37
N ARG A 14 -6.24 -18.33 -1.67
CA ARG A 14 -6.01 -19.38 -0.67
C ARG A 14 -5.59 -20.72 -1.27
N ALA A 15 -6.02 -21.01 -2.49
CA ALA A 15 -5.71 -22.25 -3.20
C ALA A 15 -4.39 -22.17 -3.99
N THR A 16 -3.92 -20.95 -4.28
CA THR A 16 -2.70 -20.72 -5.05
C THR A 16 -1.45 -20.97 -4.22
N LYS A 17 -0.51 -21.76 -4.78
CA LYS A 17 0.85 -21.86 -4.26
C LYS A 17 1.73 -20.83 -4.96
N LEU A 18 2.20 -19.84 -4.22
CA LEU A 18 3.04 -18.77 -4.75
C LEU A 18 4.51 -19.20 -4.79
N ALA A 19 5.26 -18.63 -5.73
CA ALA A 19 6.71 -18.73 -5.71
C ALA A 19 7.26 -17.95 -4.49
N PRO A 20 8.34 -18.41 -3.83
CA PRO A 20 8.88 -17.77 -2.63
C PRO A 20 9.23 -16.28 -2.81
N GLU A 21 9.64 -15.90 -4.02
CA GLU A 21 9.97 -14.51 -4.37
C GLU A 21 8.72 -13.63 -4.38
N VAL A 22 7.57 -14.17 -4.82
CA VAL A 22 6.28 -13.47 -4.83
C VAL A 22 5.77 -13.30 -3.40
N GLU A 23 5.85 -14.34 -2.57
CA GLU A 23 5.46 -14.25 -1.15
C GLU A 23 6.26 -13.18 -0.42
N THR A 24 7.58 -13.16 -0.61
CA THR A 24 8.46 -12.17 0.00
C THR A 24 8.13 -10.75 -0.49
N SER A 25 7.87 -10.59 -1.78
CA SER A 25 7.48 -9.30 -2.36
C SER A 25 6.17 -8.78 -1.76
N VAL A 26 5.16 -9.64 -1.67
CA VAL A 26 3.86 -9.30 -1.06
C VAL A 26 4.02 -8.92 0.40
N GLN A 27 4.79 -9.71 1.15
CA GLN A 27 5.03 -9.46 2.57
C GLN A 27 5.70 -8.09 2.78
N ARG A 28 6.68 -7.72 1.95
CA ARG A 28 7.33 -6.40 1.99
C ARG A 28 6.37 -5.26 1.67
N VAL A 29 5.59 -5.40 0.60
CA VAL A 29 4.60 -4.37 0.21
C VAL A 29 3.59 -4.13 1.32
N VAL A 30 3.05 -5.20 1.92
CA VAL A 30 2.08 -5.09 3.02
C VAL A 30 2.72 -4.48 4.27
N GLN A 31 3.94 -4.90 4.65
CA GLN A 31 4.64 -4.35 5.81
C GLN A 31 4.95 -2.86 5.65
N GLU A 32 5.40 -2.44 4.48
CA GLU A 32 5.68 -1.04 4.19
C GLU A 32 4.40 -0.20 4.19
N ALA A 33 3.32 -0.70 3.58
CA ALA A 33 2.02 -0.05 3.60
C ALA A 33 1.51 0.14 5.04
N LEU A 34 1.59 -0.90 5.89
CA LEU A 34 1.20 -0.80 7.30
C LEU A 34 2.08 0.18 8.08
N THR A 35 3.38 0.24 7.76
CA THR A 35 4.30 1.21 8.35
C THR A 35 3.90 2.64 7.97
N ASN A 36 3.55 2.87 6.71
CA ASN A 36 3.09 4.16 6.22
C ASN A 36 1.76 4.58 6.87
N VAL A 37 0.79 3.66 7.00
CA VAL A 37 -0.45 3.94 7.73
C VAL A 37 -0.15 4.31 9.18
N ARG A 38 0.73 3.57 9.87
CA ARG A 38 1.09 3.88 11.27
C ARG A 38 1.75 5.25 11.42
N ARG A 39 2.56 5.67 10.45
CA ARG A 39 3.25 6.96 10.47
C ARG A 39 2.32 8.11 10.12
N HIS A 40 1.51 7.96 9.08
CA HIS A 40 0.78 9.07 8.45
C HIS A 40 -0.71 9.10 8.78
N ALA A 41 -1.30 7.97 9.17
CA ALA A 41 -2.72 7.85 9.51
C ALA A 41 -2.93 7.15 10.87
N PRO A 42 -2.45 7.76 11.97
CA PRO A 42 -2.66 7.22 13.31
C PRO A 42 -4.16 7.07 13.61
N GLY A 43 -4.50 5.95 14.23
CA GLY A 43 -5.89 5.57 14.52
C GLY A 43 -6.73 5.19 13.29
N ALA A 44 -6.18 5.21 12.06
CA ALA A 44 -6.92 4.76 10.89
C ALA A 44 -7.19 3.24 10.93
N THR A 45 -8.36 2.86 10.44
CA THR A 45 -8.72 1.47 10.21
C THR A 45 -8.09 1.01 8.89
N VAL A 46 -7.54 -0.21 8.84
CA VAL A 46 -6.87 -0.77 7.65
C VAL A 46 -7.56 -2.05 7.19
N ALA A 47 -7.76 -2.17 5.88
CA ALA A 47 -8.20 -3.40 5.23
C ALA A 47 -7.13 -3.85 4.23
N VAL A 48 -6.71 -5.11 4.35
CA VAL A 48 -5.84 -5.77 3.39
C VAL A 48 -6.66 -6.79 2.64
N ARG A 49 -6.63 -6.74 1.32
CA ARG A 49 -7.33 -7.68 0.44
C ARG A 49 -6.31 -8.34 -0.48
N VAL A 50 -6.36 -9.67 -0.54
CA VAL A 50 -5.52 -10.46 -1.44
C VAL A 50 -6.41 -11.36 -2.26
N ASP A 51 -6.37 -11.18 -3.57
CA ASP A 51 -7.06 -12.01 -4.54
C ASP A 51 -6.07 -12.55 -5.56
N ALA A 52 -6.45 -13.66 -6.21
CA ALA A 52 -5.70 -14.22 -7.32
C ALA A 52 -6.66 -14.39 -8.49
N GLU A 53 -6.24 -13.92 -9.66
CA GLU A 53 -6.98 -14.02 -10.91
C GLU A 53 -5.99 -14.46 -11.98
N ASP A 54 -6.28 -15.58 -12.65
CA ASP A 54 -5.44 -16.19 -13.68
C ASP A 54 -3.98 -16.35 -13.23
N ASP A 55 -3.07 -15.57 -13.83
CA ASP A 55 -1.62 -15.55 -13.58
C ASP A 55 -1.17 -14.37 -12.70
N ARG A 56 -2.12 -13.67 -12.06
CA ARG A 56 -1.86 -12.45 -11.28
C ARG A 56 -2.30 -12.58 -9.84
N LEU A 57 -1.55 -11.90 -8.98
CA LEU A 57 -1.90 -11.70 -7.58
C LEU A 57 -2.21 -10.22 -7.37
N LEU A 58 -3.42 -9.93 -6.89
CA LEU A 58 -3.85 -8.60 -6.52
C LEU A 58 -3.71 -8.45 -5.00
N VAL A 59 -2.96 -7.43 -4.57
CA VAL A 59 -2.81 -7.08 -3.16
C VAL A 59 -3.21 -5.61 -3.00
N GLU A 60 -4.28 -5.37 -2.27
CA GLU A 60 -4.78 -4.03 -1.95
C GLU A 60 -4.66 -3.76 -0.46
N VAL A 61 -4.06 -2.63 -0.09
CA VAL A 61 -4.03 -2.14 1.28
C VAL A 61 -4.73 -0.78 1.31
N ARG A 62 -5.86 -0.70 2.01
CA ARG A 62 -6.68 0.50 2.08
C ARG A 62 -6.83 0.94 3.53
N ASN A 63 -6.54 2.20 3.82
CA ASN A 63 -6.78 2.80 5.12
C ASN A 63 -7.83 3.90 5.09
N SER A 64 -8.51 4.11 6.22
CA SER A 64 -9.38 5.28 6.41
C SER A 64 -8.57 6.55 6.63
N ALA A 65 -9.25 7.70 6.66
CA ALA A 65 -8.65 8.94 7.16
C ALA A 65 -8.08 8.74 8.58
N PRO A 66 -7.04 9.50 8.96
CA PRO A 66 -6.53 9.50 10.33
C PRO A 66 -7.67 9.84 11.31
N ARG A 67 -7.79 9.06 12.38
CA ARG A 67 -8.77 9.35 13.46
C ARG A 67 -8.17 10.22 14.54
N GLU A 68 -6.86 10.16 14.66
CA GLU A 68 -6.08 11.03 15.53
C GLU A 68 -5.51 12.15 14.67
N ARG A 69 -5.54 13.39 15.18
CA ARG A 69 -4.80 14.47 14.55
C ARG A 69 -3.32 14.14 14.71
N SER A 70 -2.68 13.75 13.63
CA SER A 70 -1.23 13.73 13.54
C SER A 70 -0.76 15.17 13.76
N ASP A 71 -0.06 15.45 14.86
CA ASP A 71 0.64 16.72 15.07
C ASP A 71 1.88 16.85 14.17
N HIS A 72 2.01 15.97 13.17
CA HIS A 72 3.02 16.14 12.13
C HIS A 72 2.56 17.26 11.22
N PRO A 73 3.29 18.39 11.14
CA PRO A 73 3.13 19.28 10.01
C PRO A 73 3.23 18.40 8.78
N ALA A 74 2.21 18.47 7.92
CA ALA A 74 2.26 17.84 6.60
C ALA A 74 3.65 18.10 6.05
N ASP A 75 4.35 17.05 5.62
CA ASP A 75 5.61 17.15 4.90
C ASP A 75 5.33 17.95 3.62
N ALA A 76 5.25 19.27 3.79
CA ALA A 76 5.12 20.24 2.75
C ALA A 76 6.48 20.21 2.10
N TRP A 77 6.57 19.42 1.03
CA TRP A 77 7.61 19.56 0.04
C TRP A 77 7.68 21.04 -0.33
N SER A 78 8.58 21.78 0.33
CA SER A 78 8.89 23.18 0.07
C SER A 78 10.21 23.23 -0.69
N GLY A 79 10.33 22.41 -1.72
CA GLY A 79 11.32 22.57 -2.77
C GLY A 79 10.66 23.24 -3.98
N PRO A 80 11.31 24.18 -4.67
CA PRO A 80 10.74 24.75 -5.88
C PRO A 80 10.48 23.62 -6.90
N LEU A 81 9.27 23.59 -7.46
CA LEU A 81 8.94 22.81 -8.66
C LEU A 81 9.71 23.38 -9.85
N SER A 82 11.02 23.22 -9.85
CA SER A 82 11.85 23.56 -11.01
C SER A 82 12.07 22.28 -11.80
N SER A 83 11.21 22.11 -12.81
CA SER A 83 11.41 21.25 -13.98
C SER A 83 11.46 19.74 -13.74
N VAL A 84 10.29 19.13 -13.47
CA VAL A 84 10.02 17.81 -14.08
C VAL A 84 9.56 18.09 -15.51
N ARG A 85 10.49 18.04 -16.47
CA ARG A 85 10.14 18.01 -17.89
C ARG A 85 9.45 16.67 -18.18
N PRO A 86 8.27 16.65 -18.82
CA PRO A 86 7.71 15.40 -19.32
C PRO A 86 8.67 14.82 -20.37
N LEU A 87 8.94 13.51 -20.30
CA LEU A 87 9.60 12.79 -21.39
C LEU A 87 8.74 12.96 -22.67
N PRO A 88 9.36 13.22 -23.83
CA PRO A 88 8.62 13.15 -25.09
C PRO A 88 8.11 11.72 -25.31
N PRO A 89 6.97 11.55 -26.02
CA PRO A 89 6.52 10.22 -26.40
C PRO A 89 7.60 9.55 -27.26
N ILE A 90 7.90 8.28 -26.95
CA ILE A 90 8.71 7.44 -27.82
C ILE A 90 7.85 7.20 -29.07
N CYS A 91 8.10 7.94 -30.14
CA CYS A 91 7.53 7.61 -31.44
C CYS A 91 8.20 6.31 -31.94
N ALA A 92 7.36 5.34 -32.31
CA ALA A 92 7.74 4.20 -33.14
C ALA A 92 7.99 4.64 -34.58
#